data_AF-A0A963TFH9-F1
#
_entry.id   AF-A0A963TFH9-F1
#
_cell.length_a   1.000
_cell.length_b   1.000
_cell.length_c   1.000
_cell.angle_alpha   90.00
_cell.angle_beta   90.00
_cell.angle_gamma   90.00
#
_symmetry.space_group_name_H-M   'P 1'
#
loop_
_entity.id
_entity.type
_entity.pdbx_description
1 polymer ?
#
loop_
_entity_poly.entity_id
_entity_poly.type
_entity_poly.pdbx_seq_one_letter_code
_entity_poly.pdbx_strand_id
1 'polypeptide(L)' 'MAALSICEALALALVEEEVLDVEALQGLLDDAAAAQRDAAQRRPGDPMARRAASLIEGVCQGLTAARRRRGADDGA' A
#
# COMPACT_ATOMS: atom_id res chain seq x y z
N MET A 1 -0.17 -9.00 11.01
CA MET A 1 -0.26 -9.36 9.58
C MET A 1 -1.69 -9.28 9.06
N ALA A 2 -2.72 -9.66 9.82
CA ALA A 2 -4.13 -9.56 9.38
C ALA A 2 -4.56 -8.17 8.87
N ALA A 3 -4.16 -7.09 9.54
CA ALA A 3 -4.50 -5.73 9.10
C ALA A 3 -3.89 -5.34 7.75
N LEU A 4 -2.67 -5.80 7.46
CA LEU A 4 -1.99 -5.60 6.16
C LEU A 4 -2.74 -6.30 5.04
N SER A 5 -3.06 -7.58 5.23
CA SER A 5 -3.80 -8.37 4.24
C SER A 5 -5.22 -7.82 3.99
N ILE A 6 -5.83 -7.17 4.99
CA ILE A 6 -7.13 -6.49 4.83
C ILE A 6 -6.97 -5.24 3.96
N CYS A 7 -5.95 -4.41 4.22
CA CYS A 7 -5.68 -3.22 3.39
C CYS A 7 -5.36 -3.61 1.94
N GLU A 8 -4.61 -4.68 1.75
CA GLU A 8 -4.24 -5.18 0.43
C GLU A 8 -5.45 -5.75 -0.33
N ALA A 9 -6.32 -6.50 0.35
CA ALA A 9 -7.57 -6.99 -0.24
C ALA A 9 -8.54 -5.84 -0.59
N LEU A 10 -8.65 -4.82 0.26
CA LEU A 10 -9.43 -3.62 -0.02
C LEU A 10 -8.88 -2.86 -1.23
N ALA A 11 -7.56 -2.68 -1.30
CA ALA A 11 -6.92 -1.99 -2.40
C ALA A 11 -7.08 -2.76 -3.72
N LEU A 12 -7.00 -4.10 -3.69
CA LEU A 12 -7.32 -4.93 -4.85
C LEU A 12 -8.77 -4.76 -5.30
N ALA A 13 -9.72 -4.84 -4.35
CA ALA A 13 -11.14 -4.71 -4.64
C ALA A 13 -11.49 -3.33 -5.25
N LEU A 14 -10.85 -2.26 -4.78
CA LEU A 14 -11.06 -0.91 -5.33
C LEU A 14 -10.59 -0.79 -6.79
N VAL A 15 -9.55 -1.54 -7.18
CA VAL A 15 -9.07 -1.59 -8.57
C VAL A 15 -9.96 -2.50 -9.41
N GLU A 16 -10.36 -3.66 -8.87
CA GLU A 16 -11.23 -4.61 -9.58
C GLU A 16 -12.62 -4.06 -9.87
N GLU A 17 -13.15 -3.22 -8.98
CA GLU A 17 -14.43 -2.53 -9.16
C GLU A 17 -14.29 -1.20 -9.93
N GLU A 18 -13.11 -0.91 -10.52
CA GLU A 18 -12.80 0.31 -11.28
C GLU A 18 -13.07 1.63 -10.53
N VAL A 19 -13.12 1.57 -9.19
CA VAL A 19 -13.35 2.75 -8.33
C VAL A 19 -12.11 3.66 -8.35
N LEU A 20 -10.93 3.06 -8.45
CA LEU A 20 -9.67 3.75 -8.64
C LEU A 20 -8.85 3.02 -9.70
N ASP A 21 -8.24 3.78 -10.62
CA ASP A 21 -7.20 3.22 -11.45
C ASP A 21 -5.93 2.93 -10.63
N VAL A 22 -5.05 2.13 -11.22
CA VAL A 22 -3.86 1.63 -10.54
C VAL A 22 -2.89 2.78 -10.23
N GLU A 23 -2.75 3.75 -11.12
CA GLU A 23 -1.93 4.93 -10.89
C GLU A 23 -2.42 5.76 -9.70
N ALA A 24 -3.73 5.99 -9.58
CA ALA A 24 -4.36 6.74 -8.50
C ALA A 24 -4.22 6.01 -7.17
N LEU A 25 -4.38 4.68 -7.15
CA LEU A 25 -4.16 3.89 -5.96
C LEU A 25 -2.68 3.93 -5.53
N GLN A 26 -1.74 3.86 -6.47
CA GLN A 26 -0.31 3.99 -6.17
C GLN A 26 0.03 5.37 -5.59
N GLY A 27 -0.48 6.45 -6.20
CA GLY A 27 -0.30 7.81 -5.68
C GLY A 27 -0.82 7.97 -4.26
N LEU A 28 -2.00 7.41 -3.97
CA LEU A 28 -2.62 7.46 -2.64
C LEU A 28 -1.78 6.72 -1.59
N LEU A 29 -1.19 5.58 -1.96
CA LEU A 29 -0.30 4.82 -1.08
C LEU A 29 1.03 5.53 -0.84
N ASP A 30 1.61 6.15 -1.88
CA ASP A 30 2.85 6.93 -1.76
C ASP A 30 2.65 8.18 -0.88
N ASP A 31 1.52 8.87 -1.03
CA ASP A 31 1.13 10.00 -0.19
C ASP A 31 0.93 9.55 1.27
N ALA A 32 0.27 8.41 1.49
CA ALA A 32 0.11 7.84 2.83
C ALA A 32 1.47 7.47 3.46
N ALA A 33 2.40 6.92 2.67
CA ALA A 33 3.75 6.61 3.13
C ALA A 33 4.53 7.90 3.47
N ALA A 34 4.43 8.94 2.64
CA ALA A 34 5.06 10.23 2.87
C ALA A 34 4.54 10.91 4.14
N ALA A 35 3.22 10.98 4.31
CA ALA A 35 2.59 11.53 5.51
C ALA A 35 3.05 10.80 6.78
N GLN A 36 3.23 9.48 6.71
CA GLN A 36 3.68 8.69 7.84
C GLN A 36 5.17 8.85 8.15
N ARG A 37 6.03 9.01 7.13
CA ARG A 37 7.43 9.38 7.32
C ARG A 37 7.55 10.75 8.00
N ASP A 38 6.79 11.73 7.55
CA ASP A 38 6.76 13.07 8.16
C ASP A 38 6.22 13.05 9.60
N ALA A 39 5.22 12.22 9.87
CA ALA A 39 4.70 12.03 11.23
C ALA A 39 5.74 11.38 12.15
N ALA A 40 6.47 10.37 11.66
CA ALA A 40 7.56 9.72 12.40
C ALA A 40 8.74 10.67 12.67
N GLN A 41 9.04 11.59 11.75
CA GLN A 41 10.04 12.64 11.96
C GLN A 41 9.59 13.69 12.99
N ARG A 42 8.30 14.04 13.01
CA ARG A 42 7.72 14.98 13.98
C ARG A 42 7.53 14.39 15.38
N ARG A 43 7.44 13.07 15.49
CA ARG A 43 7.34 12.32 16.76
C ARG A 43 8.42 11.24 16.86
N PRO A 44 9.70 11.64 16.94
CA PRO A 44 10.80 10.69 17.01
C PRO A 44 10.67 9.85 18.29
N GLY A 45 10.55 8.53 18.12
CA GLY A 45 10.46 7.58 19.23
C GLY A 45 9.08 6.98 19.47
N ASP A 46 8.03 7.38 18.73
CA ASP A 46 6.73 6.72 18.79
C ASP A 46 6.79 5.34 18.07
N PRO A 47 6.73 4.22 18.81
CA PRO A 47 6.80 2.89 18.20
C PRO A 47 5.58 2.59 17.33
N MET A 48 4.44 3.26 17.56
CA MET A 48 3.23 3.10 16.77
C MET A 48 3.37 3.79 15.41
N ALA A 49 4.00 4.97 15.37
CA ALA A 49 4.29 5.67 14.11
C ALA A 49 5.25 4.86 13.22
N ARG A 50 6.31 4.27 13.80
CA ARG A 50 7.23 3.38 13.07
C ARG A 50 6.53 2.14 12.53
N ARG A 51 5.69 1.52 13.36
CA ARG A 51 4.93 0.33 12.96
C ARG A 51 3.97 0.64 11.82
N ALA A 52 3.26 1.78 11.89
CA ALA A 52 2.37 2.22 10.83
C ALA A 52 3.11 2.46 9.50
N ALA A 53 4.30 3.10 9.54
CA ALA A 53 5.11 3.31 8.34
C ALA A 53 5.51 1.98 7.66
N SER A 54 6.01 1.01 8.44
CA SER A 54 6.36 -0.31 7.90
C SER A 54 5.17 -1.09 7.36
N LEU A 55 3.95 -0.88 7.89
CA LEU A 55 2.74 -1.49 7.33
C LEU A 55 2.42 -0.86 5.97
N ILE A 56 2.46 0.46 5.84
CA ILE A 56 2.14 1.13 4.56
C ILE A 56 3.12 0.71 3.46
N GLU A 57 4.43 0.67 3.77
CA GLU A 57 5.45 0.21 2.82
C GLU A 57 5.22 -1.25 2.38
N GLY A 58 4.75 -2.11 3.30
CA GLY A 58 4.38 -3.48 3.00
C GLY A 58 3.21 -3.58 2.00
N VAL A 59 2.18 -2.73 2.13
CA VAL A 59 1.07 -2.67 1.17
C VAL A 59 1.56 -2.25 -0.21
N CYS A 60 2.41 -1.22 -0.30
CA CYS A 60 2.96 -0.75 -1.59
C CYS A 60 3.74 -1.86 -2.33
N GLN A 61 4.58 -2.59 -1.59
CA GLN A 61 5.37 -3.69 -2.13
C GLN A 61 4.51 -4.87 -2.58
N GLY A 62 3.50 -5.22 -1.78
CA GLY A 62 2.56 -6.28 -2.06
C GLY A 62 1.74 -6.01 -3.33
N LEU A 63 1.22 -4.79 -3.49
CA LEU A 63 0.53 -4.36 -4.71
C LEU A 63 1.41 -4.45 -5.96
N THR A 64 2.67 -4.02 -5.84
CA THR A 64 3.65 -4.10 -6.94
C THR A 64 3.97 -5.55 -7.31
N ALA A 65 4.00 -6.46 -6.34
CA ALA A 65 4.21 -7.88 -6.58
C ALA A 65 2.97 -8.56 -7.19
N ALA A 66 1.76 -8.20 -6.75
CA ALA A 66 0.50 -8.68 -7.32
C ALA A 66 0.36 -8.26 -8.79
N ARG A 67 0.74 -7.02 -9.14
CA ARG A 67 0.82 -6.55 -10.54
C ARG A 67 1.74 -7.41 -11.40
N ARG A 68 2.94 -7.73 -10.90
CA ARG A 68 3.92 -8.55 -11.65
C ARG A 68 3.42 -9.97 -11.92
N ARG A 69 2.62 -10.54 -11.03
CA ARG A 69 1.99 -11.85 -11.24
C ARG A 69 0.87 -11.76 -12.28
N ARG A 70 -0.04 -10.79 -12.15
CA ARG A 70 -1.18 -10.65 -13.07
C ARG A 70 -0.76 -10.30 -14.51
N GLY A 71 0.21 -9.41 -14.68
CA GLY A 71 0.77 -9.11 -16.01
C GLY A 71 1.58 -10.25 -16.64
N ALA A 72 1.96 -11.28 -15.87
CA ALA A 72 2.54 -12.51 -16.40
C ALA A 72 1.48 -13.55 -16.78
N ASP A 73 0.30 -13.53 -16.14
CA ASP A 73 -0.84 -14.40 -16.43
C ASP A 73 -1.63 -13.94 -17.68
N ASP A 74 -1.69 -12.63 -17.97
CA ASP A 74 -2.37 -12.06 -19.16
C ASP A 74 -1.57 -12.22 -20.47
N GLY A 75 -0.35 -12.79 -20.41
CA GLY A 75 0.56 -12.96 -21.55
C GLY A 75 0.72 -14.40 -22.06
N ALA A 76 -0.11 -15.34 -21.59
CA ALA A 76 -0.04 -16.77 -21.92
C ALA A 76 -1.20 -17.25 -22.82
#